data_AF-A0A397IYK2-F1
#
_entry.id   AF-A0A397IYK2-F1
#
_cell.length_a   1.000
_cell.length_b   1.000
_cell.length_c   1.000
_cell.angle_alpha   90.00
_cell.angle_beta   90.00
_cell.angle_gamma   90.00
#
_symmetry.space_group_name_H-M   'P 1'
#
loop_
_entity.id
_entity.type
_entity.pdbx_description
1 polymer ?
#
loop_
_entity_poly.entity_id
_entity_poly.type
_entity_poly.pdbx_seq_one_letter_code
_entity_poly.pdbx_strand_id
1 'polypeptide(L)'
;MDIPVVTPFLSESESKGQLIFDGTKIEVPFNVINFEDEERGYSFANRKECYAERTDQSGRGINAIVLHWDVCESSESCFQSLCSRQFSTHLMIDTDGQVYQPLDIKYKSFHARNFNSRSISIQIANPVDVSRANSKIERNIITSRQPGTNERFEHLDFTFEQKARVIEVVETLCELFKRIPRRLPPLGDDGLISNALIPDFTGVCAHYNCSNTLGPGDSLWPVLQASFGNRPPYAR
;
A
#
# COMPACT_ATOMS: atom_id res chain seq x y z
N MET A 1 -1.88 -8.84 -25.03
CA MET A 1 -2.44 -7.73 -24.23
C MET A 1 -1.27 -6.83 -23.92
N ASP A 2 -1.20 -5.69 -24.61
CA ASP A 2 -0.14 -4.72 -24.38
C ASP A 2 -0.28 -4.19 -22.96
N ILE A 3 0.69 -4.52 -22.11
CA ILE A 3 0.84 -3.88 -20.81
C ILE A 3 1.17 -2.43 -21.15
N PRO A 4 0.31 -1.44 -20.83
CA PRO A 4 0.62 -0.05 -21.11
C PRO A 4 1.92 0.25 -20.37
N VAL A 5 2.97 0.56 -21.13
CA VAL A 5 4.19 1.16 -20.58
C VAL A 5 3.74 2.50 -20.03
N VAL A 6 3.50 2.55 -18.73
CA VAL A 6 3.29 3.81 -18.01
C VAL A 6 4.64 4.52 -18.05
N THR A 7 4.87 5.30 -19.11
CA THR A 7 5.77 6.45 -19.05
C THR A 7 5.36 7.27 -17.83
N PRO A 8 6.31 7.73 -17.00
CA PRO A 8 5.98 8.42 -15.76
C PRO A 8 5.14 9.63 -16.12
N PHE A 9 3.87 9.62 -15.73
CA PHE A 9 3.03 10.79 -15.85
C PHE A 9 3.56 11.84 -14.88
N LEU A 10 4.45 12.69 -15.39
CA LEU A 10 4.47 14.08 -15.00
C LEU A 10 3.88 14.87 -16.16
N SER A 11 2.66 15.37 -15.98
CA SER A 11 2.37 16.73 -16.43
C SER A 11 2.37 17.62 -15.19
N GLU A 12 3.46 18.35 -15.02
CA GLU A 12 3.66 19.38 -14.01
C GLU A 12 2.61 20.48 -14.13
N SER A 13 1.68 20.58 -13.18
CA SER A 13 1.46 21.86 -12.48
C SER A 13 0.63 21.63 -11.21
N GLU A 14 1.30 21.67 -10.05
CA GLU A 14 0.75 22.02 -8.72
C GLU A 14 0.25 20.95 -7.74
N SER A 15 0.38 19.65 -7.98
CA SER A 15 0.19 18.67 -6.90
C SER A 15 1.46 18.52 -6.05
N LYS A 16 1.67 19.40 -5.07
CA LYS A 16 2.67 19.23 -4.00
C LYS A 16 1.99 18.65 -2.75
N GLY A 17 1.60 17.38 -2.80
CA GLY A 17 1.09 16.72 -1.60
C GLY A 17 2.17 16.66 -0.53
N GLN A 18 1.75 16.49 0.73
CA GLN A 18 2.67 16.44 1.86
C GLN A 18 2.38 15.22 2.74
N LEU A 19 3.36 14.33 2.82
CA LEU A 19 3.41 13.28 3.84
C LEU A 19 4.05 13.84 5.11
N ILE A 20 3.60 13.38 6.26
CA ILE A 20 4.20 13.71 7.56
C ILE A 20 5.04 12.53 8.05
N PHE A 21 6.30 12.78 8.39
CA PHE A 21 7.17 11.83 9.07
C PHE A 21 7.91 12.54 10.21
N ASP A 22 7.71 12.04 11.43
CA ASP A 22 8.24 12.65 12.65
C ASP A 22 7.90 14.14 12.78
N GLY A 23 6.63 14.47 12.54
CA GLY A 23 6.11 15.84 12.52
C GLY A 23 6.64 16.72 11.38
N THR A 24 7.53 16.20 10.52
CA THR A 24 8.07 16.95 9.37
C THR A 24 7.24 16.69 8.12
N LYS A 25 6.83 17.77 7.44
CA LYS A 25 6.13 17.69 6.15
C LYS A 25 7.15 17.47 5.03
N ILE A 26 6.97 16.39 4.29
CA ILE A 26 7.80 15.96 3.16
C ILE A 26 6.96 16.10 1.89
N GLU A 27 7.44 16.89 0.93
CA GLU A 27 6.80 17.02 -0.38
C GLU A 27 6.83 15.70 -1.16
N VAL A 28 5.71 15.35 -1.79
CA VAL A 28 5.55 14.16 -2.62
C VAL A 28 4.80 14.51 -3.91
N PRO A 29 4.99 13.75 -5.01
CA PRO A 29 4.45 14.12 -6.34
C PRO A 29 2.94 13.87 -6.50
N PHE A 30 2.25 13.45 -5.45
CA PHE A 30 0.84 13.10 -5.46
C PHE A 30 0.10 13.76 -4.29
N ASN A 31 -1.19 14.08 -4.47
CA ASN A 31 -1.99 14.65 -3.39
C ASN A 31 -2.10 13.69 -2.19
N VAL A 32 -1.93 14.23 -0.98
CA VAL A 32 -2.07 13.53 0.30
C VAL A 32 -2.99 14.33 1.19
N ILE A 33 -4.06 13.71 1.69
CA ILE A 33 -4.87 14.23 2.80
C ILE A 33 -4.34 13.57 4.07
N ASN A 34 -3.52 14.29 4.83
CA ASN A 34 -2.93 13.76 6.06
C ASN A 34 -3.81 14.05 7.29
N PHE A 35 -3.43 13.47 8.42
CA PHE A 35 -4.17 13.54 9.68
C PHE A 35 -4.24 14.94 10.32
N GLU A 36 -3.56 15.95 9.78
CA GLU A 36 -3.71 17.37 10.18
C GLU A 36 -4.79 18.10 9.38
N ASP A 37 -5.32 17.53 8.29
CA ASP A 37 -6.43 18.12 7.54
C ASP A 37 -7.73 17.97 8.36
N GLU A 38 -8.22 19.07 8.93
CA GLU A 38 -9.39 19.08 9.82
C GLU A 38 -10.72 18.81 9.09
N GLU A 39 -10.77 19.01 7.77
CA GLU A 39 -12.01 18.88 6.99
C GLU A 39 -12.18 17.48 6.42
N ARG A 40 -11.09 16.88 5.93
CA ARG A 40 -11.12 15.63 5.16
C ARG A 40 -10.18 14.56 5.69
N GLY A 41 -9.32 14.90 6.66
CA GLY A 41 -8.34 14.00 7.23
C GLY A 41 -8.97 12.93 8.13
N TYR A 42 -8.46 11.71 7.99
CA TYR A 42 -8.63 10.68 9.01
C TYR A 42 -7.48 10.77 10.00
N SER A 43 -7.71 10.50 11.29
CA SER A 43 -6.65 10.61 12.29
C SER A 43 -6.78 9.57 13.39
N PHE A 44 -5.72 8.78 13.59
CA PHE A 44 -5.58 7.91 14.76
C PHE A 44 -5.09 8.67 16.01
N ALA A 45 -4.86 9.98 15.97
CA ALA A 45 -4.23 10.71 17.09
C ALA A 45 -4.88 10.44 18.46
N ASN A 46 -6.22 10.34 18.49
CA ASN A 46 -7.04 10.09 19.69
C ASN A 46 -7.37 8.60 19.93
N ARG A 47 -6.67 7.69 19.26
CA ARG A 47 -6.86 6.23 19.30
C ARG A 47 -5.56 5.52 19.71
N LYS A 48 -5.08 5.79 20.93
CA LYS A 48 -3.78 5.30 21.43
C LYS A 48 -3.71 3.78 21.53
N GLU A 49 -4.85 3.11 21.53
CA GLU A 49 -5.01 1.66 21.45
C GLU A 49 -4.70 1.08 20.05
N CYS A 50 -4.70 1.89 18.99
CA CYS A 50 -4.53 1.43 17.62
C CYS A 50 -3.07 1.40 17.14
N TYR A 51 -2.12 1.98 17.89
CA TYR A 51 -0.71 2.06 17.50
C TYR A 51 0.19 2.16 18.75
N ALA A 52 1.49 2.10 18.55
CA ALA A 52 2.46 2.34 19.61
C ALA A 52 3.71 3.06 19.08
N GLU A 53 4.61 3.43 19.97
CA GLU A 53 5.94 3.87 19.58
C GLU A 53 6.70 2.76 18.84
N ARG A 54 7.52 3.16 17.87
CA ARG A 54 8.53 2.26 17.29
C ARG A 54 9.63 2.02 18.31
N THR A 55 10.17 0.80 18.31
CA THR A 55 11.37 0.49 19.11
C THR A 55 12.57 1.30 18.63
N ASP A 56 12.70 1.50 17.31
CA ASP A 56 13.62 2.46 16.72
C ASP A 56 12.88 3.76 16.38
N GLN A 57 13.01 4.76 17.25
CA GLN A 57 12.40 6.07 17.08
C GLN A 57 13.02 6.87 15.93
N SER A 58 14.23 6.54 15.47
CA SER A 58 14.86 7.24 14.35
C SER A 58 14.22 6.89 12.99
N GLY A 59 13.35 5.88 12.96
CA GLY A 59 12.77 5.34 11.72
C GLY A 59 13.77 4.63 10.80
N ARG A 60 15.06 4.57 11.15
CA ARG A 60 16.10 3.88 10.37
C ARG A 60 15.85 2.37 10.28
N GLY A 61 15.04 1.80 11.15
CA GLY A 61 14.64 0.39 11.11
C GLY A 61 13.59 0.09 10.03
N ILE A 62 12.96 1.11 9.42
CA ILE A 62 11.96 0.91 8.38
C ILE A 62 12.67 0.40 7.11
N ASN A 63 12.33 -0.82 6.72
CA ASN A 63 12.96 -1.50 5.59
C ASN A 63 11.95 -2.30 4.73
N ALA A 64 10.66 -2.19 5.02
CA ALA A 64 9.63 -2.84 4.24
C ALA A 64 8.39 -1.98 3.99
N ILE A 65 7.69 -2.27 2.90
CA ILE A 65 6.32 -1.81 2.63
C ILE A 65 5.44 -3.06 2.59
N VAL A 66 4.29 -3.01 3.26
CA VAL A 66 3.28 -4.06 3.22
C VAL A 66 2.03 -3.53 2.53
N LEU A 67 1.68 -4.14 1.41
CA LEU A 67 0.48 -3.84 0.64
C LEU A 67 -0.69 -4.70 1.11
N HIS A 68 -1.86 -4.08 1.22
CA HIS A 68 -3.10 -4.71 1.62
C HIS A 68 -4.22 -4.30 0.66
N TRP A 69 -5.18 -5.19 0.41
CA TRP A 69 -6.55 -4.71 0.23
C TRP A 69 -7.19 -4.58 1.61
N ASP A 70 -8.17 -3.72 1.74
CA ASP A 70 -8.86 -3.50 3.01
C ASP A 70 -10.16 -4.30 3.17
N VAL A 71 -10.68 -4.89 2.09
CA VAL A 71 -12.00 -5.56 2.06
C VAL A 71 -13.15 -4.55 2.27
N CYS A 72 -12.89 -3.28 1.96
CA CYS A 72 -13.80 -2.15 2.15
C CYS A 72 -14.11 -1.46 0.81
N GLU A 73 -15.18 -0.67 0.79
CA GLU A 73 -15.62 0.03 -0.43
C GLU A 73 -14.95 1.39 -0.60
N SER A 74 -14.36 1.93 0.47
CA SER A 74 -13.74 3.26 0.53
C SER A 74 -12.70 3.33 1.64
N SER A 75 -11.83 4.35 1.60
CA SER A 75 -10.88 4.62 2.69
C SER A 75 -11.61 4.98 4.00
N GLU A 76 -12.78 5.59 3.93
CA GLU A 76 -13.62 5.89 5.11
C GLU A 76 -14.02 4.61 5.85
N SER A 77 -14.59 3.64 5.13
CA SER A 77 -15.04 2.38 5.70
C SER A 77 -13.87 1.52 6.19
N CYS A 78 -12.71 1.61 5.51
CA CYS A 78 -11.45 1.06 5.99
C CYS A 78 -11.05 1.65 7.35
N PHE A 79 -10.99 2.99 7.45
CA PHE A 79 -10.59 3.69 8.67
C PHE A 79 -11.50 3.35 9.85
N GLN A 80 -12.82 3.32 9.63
CA GLN A 80 -13.80 2.91 10.64
C GLN A 80 -13.57 1.46 11.10
N SER A 81 -13.38 0.54 10.15
CA SER A 81 -13.12 -0.88 10.44
C SER A 81 -11.83 -1.09 11.23
N LEU A 82 -10.77 -0.36 10.90
CA LEU A 82 -9.50 -0.39 11.64
C LEU A 82 -9.68 0.13 13.07
N CYS A 83 -10.39 1.25 13.26
CA CYS A 83 -10.69 1.79 14.58
C CYS A 83 -11.47 0.79 15.45
N SER A 84 -12.53 0.18 14.92
CA SER A 84 -13.35 -0.79 15.67
C SER A 84 -12.58 -2.04 16.09
N ARG A 85 -11.50 -2.38 15.37
CA ARG A 85 -10.66 -3.57 15.62
C ARG A 85 -9.36 -3.24 16.34
N GLN A 86 -9.17 -1.99 16.76
CA GLN A 86 -7.93 -1.51 17.39
C GLN A 86 -6.67 -1.75 16.53
N PHE A 87 -6.83 -1.57 15.22
CA PHE A 87 -5.75 -1.63 14.23
C PHE A 87 -5.50 -0.26 13.61
N SER A 88 -4.43 -0.14 12.84
CA SER A 88 -4.08 1.09 12.13
C SER A 88 -3.24 0.83 10.89
N THR A 89 -3.20 1.82 10.02
CA THR A 89 -2.35 1.85 8.82
C THR A 89 -1.65 3.20 8.73
N HIS A 90 -0.56 3.26 7.97
CA HIS A 90 0.14 4.51 7.71
C HIS A 90 -0.49 5.26 6.54
N LEU A 91 -0.85 4.53 5.48
CA LEU A 91 -1.47 5.07 4.27
C LEU A 91 -2.72 4.27 3.88
N MET A 92 -3.66 4.98 3.25
CA MET A 92 -4.82 4.42 2.55
C MET A 92 -4.88 5.00 1.14
N ILE A 93 -5.31 4.21 0.16
CA ILE A 93 -5.55 4.64 -1.22
C ILE A 93 -7.00 4.32 -1.57
N ASP A 94 -7.80 5.35 -1.82
CA ASP A 94 -9.21 5.20 -2.18
C ASP A 94 -9.40 4.77 -3.64
N THR A 95 -10.65 4.56 -4.05
CA THR A 95 -11.00 3.99 -5.36
C THR A 95 -10.61 4.89 -6.53
N ASP A 96 -10.49 6.20 -6.30
CA ASP A 96 -10.05 7.22 -7.26
C ASP A 96 -8.54 7.51 -7.20
N GLY A 97 -7.79 6.76 -6.38
CA GLY A 97 -6.36 6.99 -6.18
C GLY A 97 -6.04 8.11 -5.18
N GLN A 98 -7.00 8.71 -4.48
CA GLN A 98 -6.71 9.64 -3.39
C GLN A 98 -5.93 8.95 -2.26
N VAL A 99 -4.81 9.55 -1.83
CA VAL A 99 -4.02 9.05 -0.71
C VAL A 99 -4.42 9.74 0.58
N TYR A 100 -4.66 8.94 1.62
CA TYR A 100 -4.84 9.43 2.99
C TYR A 100 -3.69 8.96 3.87
N GLN A 101 -3.26 9.82 4.78
CA GLN A 101 -2.27 9.47 5.80
C GLN A 101 -2.87 9.64 7.20
N PRO A 102 -3.51 8.60 7.78
CA PRO A 102 -4.16 8.71 9.09
C PRO A 102 -3.24 8.61 10.30
N LEU A 103 -1.97 8.23 10.10
CA LEU A 103 -0.97 8.06 11.16
C LEU A 103 0.41 8.51 10.67
N ASP A 104 1.13 9.25 11.51
CA ASP A 104 2.54 9.58 11.27
C ASP A 104 3.38 8.29 11.16
N ILE A 105 4.21 8.21 10.12
CA ILE A 105 5.07 7.06 9.81
C ILE A 105 6.03 6.74 10.98
N LYS A 106 6.33 7.72 11.84
CA LYS A 106 7.16 7.51 13.03
C LYS A 106 6.59 6.49 14.01
N TYR A 107 5.27 6.32 14.03
CA TYR A 107 4.62 5.36 14.92
C TYR A 107 4.60 3.96 14.30
N LYS A 108 4.48 2.95 15.16
CA LYS A 108 4.28 1.56 14.80
C LYS A 108 2.79 1.32 14.62
N SER A 109 2.31 1.27 13.37
CA SER A 109 0.92 0.87 13.08
C SER A 109 0.71 -0.64 13.32
N PHE A 110 -0.51 -1.04 13.65
CA PHE A 110 -0.87 -2.45 13.90
C PHE A 110 -1.56 -3.04 12.67
N HIS A 111 -0.79 -3.70 11.79
CA HIS A 111 -1.30 -4.16 10.49
C HIS A 111 -0.85 -5.56 10.04
N ALA A 112 0.39 -5.99 10.36
CA ALA A 112 1.01 -7.21 9.85
C ALA A 112 1.93 -7.92 10.86
N ARG A 113 1.49 -8.00 12.13
CA ARG A 113 2.19 -8.75 13.21
C ARG A 113 3.67 -8.35 13.34
N ASN A 114 4.60 -9.27 13.03
CA ASN A 114 6.04 -9.09 13.21
C ASN A 114 6.64 -8.02 12.28
N PHE A 115 5.94 -7.63 11.21
CA PHE A 115 6.39 -6.57 10.32
C PHE A 115 6.12 -5.17 10.87
N ASN A 116 5.15 -5.00 11.78
CA ASN A 116 4.68 -3.71 12.28
C ASN A 116 5.81 -2.74 12.66
N SER A 117 6.85 -3.24 13.35
CA SER A 117 7.96 -2.42 13.86
C SER A 117 8.88 -1.86 12.78
N ARG A 118 8.91 -2.48 11.58
CA ARG A 118 9.89 -2.18 10.51
C ARG A 118 9.26 -1.91 9.14
N SER A 119 7.93 -1.81 9.07
CA SER A 119 7.23 -1.54 7.82
C SER A 119 6.35 -0.29 7.83
N ILE A 120 6.09 0.18 6.61
CA ILE A 120 5.02 1.11 6.27
C ILE A 120 3.87 0.27 5.68
N SER A 121 2.63 0.63 6.03
CA SER A 121 1.42 -0.09 5.64
C SER A 121 0.63 0.75 4.65
N ILE A 122 0.17 0.13 3.56
CA ILE A 122 -0.69 0.77 2.55
C ILE A 122 -1.96 -0.08 2.40
N GLN A 123 -3.09 0.44 2.86
CA GLN A 123 -4.41 -0.14 2.62
C GLN A 123 -4.97 0.39 1.31
N ILE A 124 -5.56 -0.46 0.48
CA ILE A 124 -6.07 -0.08 -0.83
C ILE A 124 -7.54 -0.50 -0.91
N ALA A 125 -8.43 0.47 -1.15
CA ALA A 125 -9.88 0.29 -1.14
C ALA A 125 -10.34 -0.74 -2.17
N ASN A 126 -10.72 -1.93 -1.70
CA ASN A 126 -11.25 -2.97 -2.56
C ASN A 126 -12.17 -3.91 -1.75
N PRO A 127 -13.45 -4.04 -2.12
CA PRO A 127 -14.37 -4.92 -1.41
C PRO A 127 -14.12 -6.41 -1.67
N VAL A 128 -13.27 -6.74 -2.65
CA VAL A 128 -12.82 -8.07 -3.09
C VAL A 128 -13.93 -8.94 -3.67
N ASP A 129 -15.02 -9.14 -2.94
CA ASP A 129 -16.15 -9.96 -3.33
C ASP A 129 -16.89 -9.37 -4.56
N VAL A 130 -17.02 -10.19 -5.60
CA VAL A 130 -17.70 -9.84 -6.86
C VAL A 130 -19.16 -9.41 -6.62
N SER A 131 -19.84 -9.97 -5.62
CA SER A 131 -21.22 -9.60 -5.26
C SER A 131 -21.34 -8.18 -4.70
N ARG A 132 -20.22 -7.57 -4.27
CA ARG A 132 -20.14 -6.20 -3.75
C ARG A 132 -19.68 -5.19 -4.80
N ALA A 133 -19.72 -5.56 -6.08
CA ALA A 133 -19.37 -4.66 -7.17
C ALA A 133 -20.28 -3.41 -7.17
N ASN A 134 -19.67 -2.24 -7.13
CA ASN A 134 -20.37 -0.97 -7.27
C ASN A 134 -20.39 -0.58 -8.75
N SER A 135 -21.58 -0.47 -9.35
CA SER A 135 -21.74 -0.15 -10.78
C SER A 135 -21.19 1.23 -11.19
N LYS A 136 -20.90 2.12 -10.23
CA LYS A 136 -20.28 3.43 -10.47
C LYS A 136 -18.76 3.39 -10.49
N ILE A 137 -18.15 2.30 -10.01
CA ILE A 137 -16.70 2.13 -9.92
C ILE A 137 -16.33 0.96 -10.81
N GLU A 138 -15.74 1.24 -11.96
CA GLU A 138 -15.37 0.22 -12.93
C GLU A 138 -14.22 -0.63 -12.39
N ARG A 139 -14.49 -1.92 -12.19
CA ARG A 139 -13.50 -2.94 -11.82
C ARG A 139 -13.73 -4.18 -12.67
N ASN A 140 -12.64 -4.71 -13.20
CA ASN A 140 -12.67 -6.02 -13.83
C ASN A 140 -12.83 -7.11 -12.76
N ILE A 141 -13.46 -8.22 -13.13
CA ILE A 141 -13.36 -9.47 -12.38
C ILE A 141 -12.12 -10.19 -12.88
N ILE A 142 -11.21 -10.51 -11.96
CA ILE A 142 -9.93 -11.15 -12.27
C ILE A 142 -9.71 -12.36 -11.36
N THR A 143 -8.71 -13.17 -11.68
CA THR A 143 -8.33 -14.34 -10.89
C THR A 143 -6.97 -14.13 -10.23
N SER A 144 -6.89 -14.40 -8.92
CA SER A 144 -5.63 -14.49 -8.16
C SER A 144 -5.45 -15.88 -7.55
N ARG A 145 -4.24 -16.14 -7.05
CA ARG A 145 -3.87 -17.36 -6.33
C ARG A 145 -4.02 -17.18 -4.82
N GLN A 146 -4.61 -18.17 -4.16
CA GLN A 146 -4.68 -18.24 -2.71
C GLN A 146 -3.28 -18.54 -2.13
N PRO A 147 -2.78 -17.73 -1.19
CA PRO A 147 -1.52 -17.98 -0.50
C PRO A 147 -1.47 -19.38 0.14
N GLY A 148 -0.40 -20.12 -0.13
CA GLY A 148 -0.15 -21.46 0.43
C GLY A 148 -0.75 -22.64 -0.35
N THR A 149 -1.90 -22.47 -1.02
CA THR A 149 -2.52 -23.54 -1.83
C THR A 149 -2.38 -23.34 -3.33
N ASN A 150 -2.17 -22.09 -3.77
CA ASN A 150 -2.25 -21.66 -5.17
C ASN A 150 -3.59 -21.94 -5.85
N GLU A 151 -4.64 -22.24 -5.08
CA GLU A 151 -6.00 -22.34 -5.60
C GLU A 151 -6.43 -21.00 -6.20
N ARG A 152 -7.11 -21.04 -7.34
CA ARG A 152 -7.56 -19.85 -8.04
C ARG A 152 -8.90 -19.39 -7.49
N PHE A 153 -9.04 -18.08 -7.30
CA PHE A 153 -10.31 -17.46 -6.92
C PHE A 153 -10.54 -16.17 -7.69
N GLU A 154 -11.80 -15.89 -8.01
CA GLU A 154 -12.21 -14.65 -8.65
C GLU A 154 -12.45 -13.56 -7.60
N HIS A 155 -12.08 -12.33 -7.96
CA HIS A 155 -12.32 -11.15 -7.15
C HIS A 155 -12.34 -9.89 -8.01
N LEU A 156 -12.79 -8.78 -7.42
CA LEU A 156 -12.72 -7.47 -8.05
C LEU A 156 -11.27 -6.98 -8.10
N ASP A 157 -10.86 -6.49 -9.26
CA ASP A 157 -9.55 -5.87 -9.46
C ASP A 157 -9.48 -4.48 -8.80
N PHE A 158 -8.27 -3.92 -8.69
CA PHE A 158 -8.09 -2.51 -8.37
C PHE A 158 -8.39 -1.64 -9.60
N THR A 159 -8.85 -0.41 -9.37
CA THR A 159 -9.05 0.56 -10.45
C THR A 159 -7.71 0.95 -11.08
N PHE A 160 -7.76 1.60 -12.25
CA PHE A 160 -6.55 2.09 -12.92
C PHE A 160 -5.82 3.12 -12.05
N GLU A 161 -6.56 4.06 -11.48
CA GLU A 161 -6.09 5.14 -10.62
C GLU A 161 -5.40 4.58 -9.37
N GLN A 162 -5.95 3.52 -8.78
CA GLN A 162 -5.33 2.83 -7.66
C GLN A 162 -3.99 2.21 -8.04
N LYS A 163 -3.92 1.49 -9.17
CA LYS A 163 -2.67 0.86 -9.61
C LYS A 163 -1.60 1.89 -9.93
N ALA A 164 -1.97 2.99 -10.59
CA ALA A 164 -1.07 4.11 -10.86
C ALA A 164 -0.56 4.73 -9.55
N ARG A 165 -1.47 5.02 -8.60
CA ARG A 165 -1.09 5.62 -7.32
C ARG A 165 -0.24 4.69 -6.45
N VAL A 166 -0.48 3.39 -6.49
CA VAL A 166 0.37 2.40 -5.79
C VAL A 166 1.81 2.48 -6.29
N ILE A 167 2.02 2.59 -7.61
CA ILE A 167 3.37 2.74 -8.18
C ILE A 167 4.03 4.02 -7.66
N GLU A 168 3.34 5.16 -7.76
CA GLU A 168 3.85 6.46 -7.31
C GLU A 168 4.23 6.43 -5.82
N VAL A 169 3.31 5.98 -4.96
CA VAL A 169 3.53 5.91 -3.52
C VAL A 169 4.68 4.96 -3.18
N VAL A 170 4.71 3.78 -3.80
CA VAL A 170 5.76 2.78 -3.52
C VAL A 170 7.14 3.28 -3.96
N GLU A 171 7.27 3.85 -5.16
CA GLU A 171 8.53 4.41 -5.65
C GLU A 171 8.99 5.58 -4.76
N THR A 172 8.09 6.52 -4.43
CA THR A 172 8.41 7.63 -3.52
C THR A 172 8.84 7.14 -2.13
N LEU A 173 8.17 6.14 -1.56
CA LEU A 173 8.58 5.60 -0.25
C LEU A 173 9.93 4.87 -0.32
N CYS A 174 10.23 4.14 -1.39
CA CYS A 174 11.56 3.56 -1.58
C CYS A 174 12.64 4.65 -1.71
N GLU A 175 12.32 5.79 -2.32
CA GLU A 175 13.21 6.92 -2.40
C GLU A 175 13.40 7.62 -1.05
N LEU A 176 12.34 7.88 -0.29
CA LEU A 176 12.42 8.59 0.99
C LEU A 176 13.08 7.71 2.07
N PHE A 177 12.72 6.43 2.12
CA PHE A 177 13.21 5.48 3.12
C PHE A 177 14.23 4.54 2.48
N LYS A 178 15.48 5.00 2.34
CA LYS A 178 16.56 4.30 1.60
C LYS A 178 16.89 2.86 2.02
N ARG A 179 16.37 2.40 3.17
CA ARG A 179 16.48 1.01 3.63
C ARG A 179 15.37 0.10 3.12
N ILE A 180 14.35 0.66 2.47
CA ILE A 180 13.36 -0.07 1.69
C ILE A 180 13.92 -0.20 0.27
N PRO A 181 14.53 -1.34 -0.11
CA PRO A 181 15.00 -1.51 -1.47
C PRO A 181 13.82 -1.64 -2.44
N ARG A 182 14.05 -1.26 -3.71
CA ARG A 182 13.20 -1.61 -4.84
C ARG A 182 13.30 -3.12 -5.14
N ARG A 183 12.78 -3.93 -4.21
CA ARG A 183 12.81 -5.40 -4.23
C ARG A 183 11.42 -5.93 -3.95
N LEU A 184 10.94 -6.81 -4.82
CA LEU A 184 9.70 -7.56 -4.66
C LEU A 184 10.00 -8.98 -4.14
N PRO A 185 9.00 -9.74 -3.66
CA PRO A 185 9.20 -11.14 -3.31
C PRO A 185 9.71 -11.92 -4.54
N PRO A 186 10.42 -13.05 -4.32
CA PRO A 186 10.98 -13.82 -5.44
C PRO A 186 9.88 -14.34 -6.36
N LEU A 187 10.23 -14.59 -7.62
CA LEU A 187 9.34 -15.28 -8.54
C LEU A 187 9.30 -16.77 -8.19
N GLY A 188 8.12 -17.37 -8.34
CA GLY A 188 7.98 -18.82 -8.41
C GLY A 188 8.35 -19.36 -9.79
N ASP A 189 8.30 -20.69 -9.93
CA ASP A 189 8.54 -21.38 -11.21
C ASP A 189 7.50 -21.02 -12.28
N ASP A 190 6.34 -20.51 -11.87
CA ASP A 190 5.29 -19.98 -12.73
C ASP A 190 5.56 -18.56 -13.25
N GLY A 191 6.68 -17.95 -12.86
CA GLY A 191 7.07 -16.59 -13.22
C GLY A 191 6.27 -15.50 -12.50
N LEU A 192 5.44 -15.85 -11.52
CA LEU A 192 4.64 -14.93 -10.73
C LEU A 192 5.32 -14.64 -9.39
N ILE A 193 5.03 -13.47 -8.79
CA ILE A 193 5.50 -13.13 -7.44
C ILE A 193 5.04 -14.19 -6.44
N SER A 194 5.94 -14.65 -5.58
CA SER A 194 5.63 -15.66 -4.58
C SER A 194 4.58 -15.18 -3.58
N ASN A 195 3.55 -16.00 -3.39
CA ASN A 195 2.52 -15.82 -2.37
C ASN A 195 2.80 -16.57 -1.06
N ALA A 196 4.02 -17.10 -0.89
CA ALA A 196 4.43 -17.77 0.33
C ALA A 196 4.72 -16.79 1.48
N LEU A 197 4.68 -17.29 2.72
CA LEU A 197 5.20 -16.55 3.88
C LEU A 197 6.71 -16.35 3.75
N ILE A 198 7.17 -15.14 4.02
CA ILE A 198 8.58 -14.75 4.00
C ILE A 198 8.85 -13.92 5.26
N PRO A 199 8.94 -14.57 6.44
CA PRO A 199 9.32 -13.89 7.68
C PRO A 199 10.67 -13.21 7.43
N ASP A 200 10.77 -11.91 7.69
CA ASP A 200 11.99 -11.09 7.47
C ASP A 200 12.26 -10.58 6.06
N PHE A 201 11.28 -10.64 5.15
CA PHE A 201 11.41 -9.98 3.85
C PHE A 201 11.70 -8.46 3.97
N THR A 202 12.62 -7.96 3.15
CA THR A 202 13.02 -6.55 3.06
C THR A 202 12.76 -6.05 1.64
N GLY A 203 12.01 -4.95 1.51
CA GLY A 203 11.46 -4.45 0.25
C GLY A 203 9.94 -4.28 0.29
N VAL A 204 9.27 -4.40 -0.85
CA VAL A 204 7.81 -4.28 -0.97
C VAL A 204 7.19 -5.66 -1.05
N CYS A 205 6.22 -5.95 -0.19
CA CYS A 205 5.59 -7.27 -0.11
C CYS A 205 4.09 -7.17 0.19
N ALA A 206 3.39 -8.29 0.03
CA ALA A 206 2.00 -8.41 0.38
C ALA A 206 1.80 -8.66 1.88
N HIS A 207 0.59 -8.44 2.36
CA HIS A 207 0.18 -8.91 3.69
C HIS A 207 0.30 -10.45 3.80
N TYR A 208 -0.01 -11.19 2.73
CA TYR A 208 0.14 -12.64 2.72
C TYR A 208 1.58 -13.12 2.86
N ASN A 209 2.59 -12.31 2.51
CA ASN A 209 3.99 -12.67 2.73
C ASN A 209 4.38 -12.51 4.21
N CYS A 210 3.62 -11.70 4.95
CA CYS A 210 3.89 -11.38 6.36
C CYS A 210 3.11 -12.26 7.32
N SER A 211 1.90 -12.69 6.93
CA SER A 211 1.00 -13.48 7.76
C SER A 211 -0.05 -14.21 6.92
N ASN A 212 -0.72 -15.21 7.50
CA ASN A 212 -1.72 -16.02 6.79
C ASN A 212 -2.99 -15.21 6.46
N THR A 213 -2.99 -14.54 5.30
CA THR A 213 -4.04 -13.66 4.79
C THR A 213 -4.12 -13.80 3.27
N LEU A 214 -5.16 -13.26 2.62
CA LEU A 214 -5.33 -13.31 1.16
C LEU A 214 -4.78 -12.09 0.42
N GLY A 215 -4.67 -10.94 1.08
CA GLY A 215 -4.48 -9.65 0.41
C GLY A 215 -3.03 -9.32 0.05
N PRO A 216 -2.80 -8.56 -1.05
CA PRO A 216 -3.80 -7.91 -1.91
C PRO A 216 -4.14 -8.70 -3.19
N GLY A 217 -3.95 -10.02 -3.22
CA GLY A 217 -4.04 -10.81 -4.46
C GLY A 217 -2.83 -10.60 -5.38
N ASP A 218 -2.99 -10.90 -6.67
CA ASP A 218 -1.89 -10.94 -7.65
C ASP A 218 -1.79 -9.69 -8.55
N SER A 219 -2.82 -8.85 -8.64
CA SER A 219 -2.92 -7.87 -9.75
C SER A 219 -2.08 -6.61 -9.63
N LEU A 220 -1.49 -6.34 -8.46
CA LEU A 220 -0.53 -5.24 -8.27
C LEU A 220 0.89 -5.63 -8.72
N TRP A 221 1.21 -6.92 -8.79
CA TRP A 221 2.58 -7.35 -9.04
C TRP A 221 3.09 -7.03 -10.44
N PRO A 222 2.33 -7.25 -11.53
CA PRO A 222 2.83 -6.96 -12.87
C PRO A 222 3.22 -5.49 -13.05
N VAL A 223 2.44 -4.55 -12.50
CA VAL A 223 2.73 -3.12 -12.61
C VAL A 223 3.93 -2.70 -11.74
N LEU A 224 4.09 -3.28 -10.55
CA LEU A 224 5.26 -3.04 -9.71
C LEU A 224 6.53 -3.68 -10.28
N GLN A 225 6.44 -4.86 -10.87
CA GLN A 225 7.54 -5.51 -11.58
C GLN A 225 8.01 -4.67 -12.75
N ALA A 226 7.08 -4.14 -13.55
CA ALA A 226 7.39 -3.22 -14.65
C ALA A 226 8.08 -1.94 -14.13
N SER A 227 7.56 -1.35 -13.06
CA SER A 227 8.16 -0.17 -12.42
C SER A 227 9.59 -0.46 -11.94
N PHE A 228 9.81 -1.57 -11.22
CA PHE A 228 11.10 -1.89 -10.63
C PHE A 228 12.14 -2.35 -11.66
N GLY A 229 11.71 -3.05 -12.71
CA GLY A 229 12.54 -3.49 -13.83
C GLY A 229 13.01 -2.34 -14.71
N ASN A 230 12.19 -1.30 -14.85
CA ASN A 230 12.61 -0.04 -15.45
C ASN A 230 13.46 0.72 -14.42
N ARG A 231 14.74 0.96 -14.71
CA ARG A 231 15.53 1.91 -13.90
C ARG A 231 14.83 3.27 -13.97
N PRO A 232 14.52 3.95 -12.85
CA PRO A 232 14.05 5.30 -12.90
C PRO A 232 15.16 6.15 -13.52
N PRO A 233 14.84 7.06 -14.46
CA PRO A 233 15.82 7.94 -15.08
C PRO A 233 16.55 8.87 -14.09
N TYR A 234 16.13 8.89 -12.82
CA TYR A 234 16.67 9.73 -11.75
C TYR A 234 17.78 9.09 -10.91
N ALA A 235 18.23 7.88 -11.24
CA ALA A 235 19.47 7.34 -10.67
C ALA A 235 20.69 7.92 -11.41
N ARG A 236 21.11 9.13 -11.02
CA ARG A 236 22.47 9.64 -11.19
C ARG A 236 23.15 9.71 -9.83
#